data_AF-A0A835VUU4-F1
#
_entry.id   AF-A0A835VUU4-F1
#
_cell.length_a   1.000
_cell.length_b   1.000
_cell.length_c   1.000
_cell.angle_alpha   90.00
_cell.angle_beta   90.00
_cell.angle_gamma   90.00
#
_symmetry.space_group_name_H-M   'P 1'
#
loop_
_entity.id
_entity.type
_entity.pdbx_description
1 polymer ?
#
loop_
_entity_poly.entity_id
_entity_poly.type
_entity_poly.pdbx_seq_one_letter_code
_entity_poly.pdbx_strand_id
1 'polypeptide(L)'
;MGVFLPWYVFPDTAAYSALAAYGPRCAIHAIVTGDDSGPPRTDLATYITEFKRLADSGIRLYGYVHTLSDVAAHVARPLADVTADIAAWYGPPGLAELLSGVFLDEVDPALSNAKAVDYYRQLADAVQGRGGRVVFNPGSQIGCSLAALADVYVRYEDYAADWAPQLGGGMRCECAAQSSCAALLHGLAPAAGGAAATAAALSKIVSQADSRAFSYVFVTDRVMPDPWDGLPSYFNALMDTVAPWQLSGNDFRPLLRSRPEVIDVDIDSVGQLLQQAAEVGVRRQDFKLICYFSAGTYEPARAADDLAKRQVSWPDLEAAAAAAAAAAGLSVGAGGGARPGPLYLQSMDPPFGEELWLAVDLPATRQLLVDKVMIPRMKYAVAEGCDGVELDNVDAYDNVSPAAFKALKPAQRPARGVTPEQQLQYNGALLDAAHGLRLSAGLKNALDLLGRSFADGRRVSDAYDWFLNERCWEFDECDAYGDNIRWPASIMAVEYCDSVRRFGGAGSQGVLRPDCVCPLANAFRGAAGNCTLSHLIKTVDLQALGLDCRAYCATPGVNCVPPAGGKVSRCLEPKSVKDICPRYGITGAAKAPAASGAPPPAGGGRRKPPRRRASEYANEYEPRVWRGHEDRRALH
;
A
#
# COMPACT_ATOMS: atom_id res chain seq x y z
N MET A 1 10.08 7.17 6.39
CA MET A 1 10.31 8.61 6.65
C MET A 1 10.42 9.32 5.30
N GLY A 2 10.17 10.63 5.18
CA GLY A 2 10.39 11.36 3.92
C GLY A 2 11.82 11.87 3.78
N VAL A 3 12.20 12.32 2.59
CA VAL A 3 13.47 13.04 2.36
C VAL A 3 13.16 14.48 2.02
N PHE A 4 13.71 15.41 2.80
CA PHE A 4 13.70 16.84 2.48
C PHE A 4 15.10 17.23 2.08
N LEU A 5 15.33 17.55 0.82
CA LEU A 5 16.65 17.66 0.20
C LEU A 5 16.86 19.07 -0.35
N PRO A 6 17.82 19.84 0.19
CA PRO A 6 18.38 21.01 -0.48
C PRO A 6 18.99 20.60 -1.83
N TRP A 7 18.44 21.12 -2.93
CA TRP A 7 18.90 20.85 -4.30
C TRP A 7 19.43 22.12 -4.94
N TYR A 8 20.56 22.61 -4.43
CA TYR A 8 21.15 23.88 -4.87
C TYR A 8 22.05 23.67 -6.09
N VAL A 9 21.52 22.92 -7.06
CA VAL A 9 22.22 22.51 -8.27
C VAL A 9 21.64 23.30 -9.44
N PHE A 10 22.49 24.08 -10.11
CA PHE A 10 22.13 24.75 -11.35
C PHE A 10 21.61 23.73 -12.38
N PRO A 11 20.61 24.06 -13.22
CA PRO A 11 20.05 23.13 -14.20
C PRO A 11 21.12 22.40 -15.03
N ASP A 12 21.28 21.11 -14.74
CA ASP A 12 22.15 20.17 -15.44
C ASP A 12 21.39 18.85 -15.62
N THR A 13 21.16 18.48 -16.88
CA THR A 13 20.33 17.30 -17.20
C THR A 13 20.84 16.02 -16.54
N ALA A 14 22.16 15.83 -16.40
CA ALA A 14 22.71 14.63 -15.80
C ALA A 14 22.43 14.56 -14.28
N ALA A 15 22.69 15.65 -13.56
CA ALA A 15 22.40 15.74 -12.12
C ALA A 15 20.91 15.61 -11.81
N TYR A 16 20.06 16.32 -12.56
CA TYR A 16 18.61 16.28 -12.37
C TYR A 16 18.02 14.91 -12.73
N SER A 17 18.52 14.25 -13.78
CA SER A 17 18.13 12.86 -14.09
C SER A 17 18.58 11.90 -13.00
N ALA A 18 19.75 12.11 -12.40
CA ALA A 18 20.23 11.27 -11.30
C ALA A 18 19.34 11.37 -10.06
N LEU A 19 18.86 12.56 -9.69
CA LEU A 19 17.90 12.72 -8.60
C LEU A 19 16.50 12.20 -8.98
N ALA A 20 16.00 12.51 -10.19
CA ALA A 20 14.70 12.05 -10.69
C ALA A 20 14.57 10.52 -10.65
N ALA A 21 15.67 9.78 -10.82
CA ALA A 21 15.70 8.32 -10.72
C ALA A 21 15.16 7.77 -9.38
N TYR A 22 15.13 8.59 -8.33
CA TYR A 22 14.69 8.21 -7.00
C TYR A 22 13.27 8.68 -6.65
N GLY A 23 12.66 9.55 -7.45
CA GLY A 23 11.32 10.10 -7.20
C GLY A 23 10.26 9.02 -6.89
N PRO A 24 10.24 7.89 -7.61
CA PRO A 24 9.29 6.81 -7.32
C PRO A 24 9.64 5.95 -6.11
N ARG A 25 10.85 6.04 -5.54
CA ARG A 25 11.32 5.17 -4.46
C ARG A 25 10.86 5.64 -3.08
N CYS A 26 10.67 6.96 -2.88
CA CYS A 26 10.12 7.52 -1.64
C CYS A 26 9.59 8.95 -1.84
N ALA A 27 8.87 9.49 -0.85
CA ALA A 27 8.48 10.89 -0.85
C ALA A 27 9.71 11.81 -0.71
N ILE A 28 10.24 12.30 -1.83
CA ILE A 28 11.29 13.32 -1.89
C ILE A 28 10.65 14.69 -2.04
N HIS A 29 11.08 15.61 -1.20
CA HIS A 29 10.75 17.03 -1.22
C HIS A 29 12.05 17.79 -1.50
N ALA A 30 12.18 18.33 -2.70
CA ALA A 30 13.38 19.05 -3.13
C ALA A 30 13.19 20.56 -2.96
N ILE A 31 14.15 21.22 -2.30
CA ILE A 31 14.22 22.67 -2.25
C ILE A 31 15.03 23.12 -3.46
N VAL A 32 14.36 23.81 -4.38
CA VAL A 32 14.97 24.27 -5.63
C VAL A 32 15.23 25.76 -5.57
N THR A 33 16.37 26.17 -6.11
CA THR A 33 16.75 27.57 -6.24
C THR A 33 17.01 27.92 -7.70
N GLY A 34 16.72 29.16 -8.05
CA GLY A 34 17.16 29.81 -9.27
C GLY A 34 18.33 30.75 -9.00
N ASP A 35 18.27 31.93 -9.59
CA ASP A 35 19.32 32.94 -9.50
C ASP A 35 19.34 33.63 -8.14
N ASP A 36 20.53 34.03 -7.69
CA ASP A 36 20.76 34.82 -6.47
C ASP A 36 20.02 34.29 -5.22
N SER A 37 19.98 32.97 -5.04
CA SER A 37 19.26 32.32 -3.93
C SER A 37 17.78 32.71 -3.89
N GLY A 38 17.12 32.63 -5.05
CA GLY A 38 15.72 33.02 -5.23
C GLY A 38 15.08 32.39 -6.46
N PRO A 39 13.97 32.94 -6.98
CA PRO A 39 13.33 32.44 -8.19
C PRO A 39 14.22 32.61 -9.43
N PRO A 40 14.14 31.70 -10.43
CA PRO A 40 14.88 31.85 -11.68
C PRO A 40 14.39 33.08 -12.45
N ARG A 41 15.33 33.97 -12.79
CA ARG A 41 15.10 35.22 -13.54
C ARG A 41 15.75 35.15 -14.93
N THR A 42 16.83 34.38 -15.04
CA THR A 42 17.58 34.08 -16.25
C THR A 42 17.42 32.60 -16.60
N ASP A 43 17.58 32.27 -17.89
CA ASP A 43 17.49 30.90 -18.41
C ASP A 43 16.26 30.10 -17.93
N LEU A 44 15.13 30.81 -17.75
CA LEU A 44 13.90 30.28 -17.16
C LEU A 44 13.41 28.99 -17.84
N ALA A 45 13.55 28.89 -19.17
CA ALA A 45 13.16 27.69 -19.91
C ALA A 45 13.98 26.44 -19.50
N THR A 46 15.26 26.62 -19.19
CA THR A 46 16.15 25.56 -18.72
C THR A 46 15.75 25.11 -17.31
N TYR A 47 15.49 26.06 -16.42
CA TYR A 47 14.96 25.76 -15.07
C TYR A 47 13.63 25.02 -15.12
N ILE A 48 12.65 25.51 -15.90
CA ILE A 48 11.35 24.85 -16.07
C ILE A 48 11.54 23.42 -16.60
N THR A 49 12.43 23.21 -17.57
CA THR A 49 12.68 21.88 -18.14
C THR A 49 13.19 20.90 -17.08
N GLU A 50 14.17 21.31 -16.28
CA GLU A 50 14.80 20.43 -15.29
C GLU A 50 13.94 20.28 -14.02
N PHE A 51 13.24 21.32 -13.58
CA PHE A 51 12.21 21.21 -12.53
C PHE A 51 11.08 20.28 -12.95
N LYS A 52 10.61 20.38 -14.20
CA LYS A 52 9.61 19.46 -14.73
C LYS A 52 10.10 18.02 -14.70
N ARG A 53 11.38 17.76 -14.98
CA ARG A 53 11.96 16.41 -14.86
C ARG A 53 11.83 15.84 -13.45
N LEU A 54 12.09 16.65 -12.42
CA LEU A 54 11.92 16.22 -11.03
C LEU A 54 10.44 16.03 -10.70
N ALA A 55 9.58 17.00 -11.04
CA ALA A 55 8.15 16.96 -10.76
C ALA A 55 7.46 15.75 -11.41
N ASP A 56 7.76 15.46 -12.69
CA ASP A 56 7.21 14.32 -13.43
C ASP A 56 7.66 12.98 -12.83
N SER A 57 8.80 12.94 -12.12
CA SER A 57 9.26 11.74 -11.41
C SER A 57 8.60 11.53 -10.03
N GLY A 58 7.70 12.44 -9.63
CA GLY A 58 7.00 12.39 -8.34
C GLY A 58 7.66 13.17 -7.21
N ILE A 59 8.72 13.93 -7.49
CA ILE A 59 9.42 14.77 -6.50
C ILE A 59 8.65 16.08 -6.32
N ARG A 60 8.40 16.45 -5.05
CA ARG A 60 7.71 17.70 -4.70
C ARG A 60 8.70 18.85 -4.61
N LEU A 61 8.42 19.95 -5.31
CA LEU A 61 9.36 21.08 -5.41
C LEU A 61 8.94 22.23 -4.50
N TYR A 62 9.91 22.82 -3.80
CA TYR A 62 9.72 24.00 -2.97
C TYR A 62 10.69 25.08 -3.41
N GLY A 63 10.16 26.21 -3.88
CA GLY A 63 10.99 27.33 -4.32
C GLY A 63 11.67 28.01 -3.14
N TYR A 64 12.98 28.19 -3.20
CA TYR A 64 13.77 28.85 -2.16
C TYR A 64 13.54 30.36 -2.14
N VAL A 65 13.41 30.94 -0.94
CA VAL A 65 13.38 32.38 -0.69
C VAL A 65 14.04 32.67 0.67
N HIS A 66 15.12 33.45 0.69
CA HIS A 66 15.77 33.86 1.95
C HIS A 66 15.07 35.04 2.62
N THR A 67 15.09 35.12 3.96
CA THR A 67 14.29 36.12 4.71
C THR A 67 15.11 37.15 5.48
N LEU A 68 16.43 37.03 5.56
CA LEU A 68 17.31 38.02 6.18
C LEU A 68 18.13 38.79 5.11
N SER A 69 18.34 40.08 5.35
CA SER A 69 19.27 40.92 4.57
C SER A 69 20.67 40.93 5.18
N ASP A 70 20.77 40.63 6.48
CA ASP A 70 22.02 40.43 7.20
C ASP A 70 21.78 39.32 8.24
N VAL A 71 22.36 38.14 7.97
CA VAL A 71 22.25 36.96 8.82
C VAL A 71 22.95 37.16 10.15
N ALA A 72 24.11 37.82 10.16
CA ALA A 72 24.90 38.02 11.37
C ALA A 72 24.26 39.05 12.31
N ALA A 73 23.62 40.07 11.74
CA ALA A 73 22.91 41.09 12.50
C ALA A 73 21.42 40.78 12.72
N HIS A 74 20.93 39.62 12.27
CA HIS A 74 19.53 39.19 12.42
C HIS A 74 18.53 40.22 11.85
N VAL A 75 18.88 40.83 10.71
CA VAL A 75 18.06 41.88 10.07
C VAL A 75 17.15 41.25 9.03
N ALA A 76 15.84 41.29 9.27
CA ALA A 76 14.83 40.83 8.33
C ALA A 76 14.83 41.67 7.05
N ARG A 77 14.67 41.01 5.91
CA ARG A 77 14.41 41.67 4.63
C ARG A 77 13.08 42.45 4.70
N PRO A 78 12.92 43.51 3.89
CA PRO A 78 11.63 44.15 3.74
C PRO A 78 10.55 43.15 3.27
N LEU A 79 9.39 43.16 3.92
CA LEU A 79 8.28 42.25 3.61
C LEU A 79 7.88 42.30 2.12
N ALA A 80 7.92 43.48 1.52
CA ALA A 80 7.59 43.68 0.12
C ALA A 80 8.54 42.92 -0.82
N ASP A 81 9.83 42.86 -0.50
CA ASP A 81 10.83 42.21 -1.33
C ASP A 81 10.70 40.69 -1.26
N VAL A 82 10.51 40.14 -0.05
CA VAL A 82 10.30 38.69 0.14
C VAL A 82 8.98 38.25 -0.49
N THR A 83 7.92 39.07 -0.37
CA THR A 83 6.63 38.79 -1.02
C THR A 83 6.74 38.87 -2.55
N ALA A 84 7.61 39.74 -3.09
CA ALA A 84 7.88 39.81 -4.51
C ALA A 84 8.62 38.56 -5.02
N ASP A 85 9.59 38.04 -4.25
CA ASP A 85 10.28 36.78 -4.59
C ASP A 85 9.31 35.58 -4.54
N ILE A 86 8.45 35.52 -3.51
CA ILE A 86 7.36 34.53 -3.45
C ILE A 86 6.48 34.65 -4.70
N ALA A 87 6.06 35.86 -5.07
CA ALA A 87 5.21 36.06 -6.24
C ALA A 87 5.89 35.64 -7.56
N ALA A 88 7.20 35.85 -7.67
CA ALA A 88 7.97 35.49 -8.86
C ALA A 88 8.09 33.98 -9.08
N TRP A 89 8.03 33.15 -8.02
CA TRP A 89 7.91 31.69 -8.16
C TRP A 89 6.59 31.24 -8.81
N TYR A 90 5.50 32.00 -8.64
CA TYR A 90 4.17 31.68 -9.15
C TYR A 90 3.76 32.50 -10.39
N GLY A 91 4.60 33.43 -10.85
CA GLY A 91 4.29 34.32 -11.97
C GLY A 91 4.42 33.64 -13.34
N PRO A 92 5.57 33.03 -13.67
CA PRO A 92 5.80 32.48 -14.99
C PRO A 92 4.96 31.22 -15.30
N PRO A 93 4.31 31.15 -16.47
CA PRO A 93 3.61 29.95 -16.91
C PRO A 93 4.55 28.75 -17.02
N GLY A 94 4.11 27.60 -16.53
CA GLY A 94 4.89 26.36 -16.54
C GLY A 94 5.87 26.22 -15.38
N LEU A 95 6.15 27.29 -14.62
CA LEU A 95 6.93 27.20 -13.37
C LEU A 95 6.00 27.00 -12.17
N ALA A 96 4.94 27.81 -12.07
CA ALA A 96 4.01 27.82 -10.95
C ALA A 96 3.36 26.44 -10.72
N GLU A 97 3.03 25.73 -11.79
CA GLU A 97 2.35 24.43 -11.78
C GLU A 97 3.26 23.28 -11.32
N LEU A 98 4.58 23.49 -11.30
CA LEU A 98 5.56 22.50 -10.85
C LEU A 98 5.79 22.55 -9.34
N LEU A 99 5.41 23.66 -8.69
CA LEU A 99 5.70 23.89 -7.27
C LEU A 99 4.65 23.26 -6.36
N SER A 100 5.13 22.59 -5.32
CA SER A 100 4.34 22.18 -4.17
C SER A 100 4.27 23.24 -3.08
N GLY A 101 5.17 24.24 -3.10
CA GLY A 101 5.24 25.26 -2.07
C GLY A 101 6.47 26.15 -2.17
N VAL A 102 6.73 26.88 -1.08
CA VAL A 102 7.90 27.75 -0.93
C VAL A 102 8.63 27.38 0.36
N PHE A 103 9.96 27.37 0.26
CA PHE A 103 10.90 27.22 1.36
C PHE A 103 11.44 28.59 1.74
N LEU A 104 11.06 29.06 2.93
CA LEU A 104 11.51 30.32 3.50
C LEU A 104 12.71 30.04 4.38
N ASP A 105 13.87 30.50 3.94
CA ASP A 105 15.15 30.30 4.61
C ASP A 105 15.45 31.40 5.64
N GLU A 106 16.38 31.10 6.54
CA GLU A 106 16.88 32.03 7.56
C GLU A 106 15.75 32.51 8.50
N VAL A 107 14.82 31.61 8.81
CA VAL A 107 13.72 31.90 9.75
C VAL A 107 14.29 32.07 11.14
N ASP A 108 14.43 33.30 11.61
CA ASP A 108 15.25 33.54 12.78
C ASP A 108 14.49 33.27 14.10
N PRO A 109 14.94 32.30 14.93
CA PRO A 109 14.36 32.05 16.25
C PRO A 109 14.51 33.24 17.21
N ALA A 110 15.56 34.06 17.05
CA ALA A 110 15.80 35.25 17.86
C ALA A 110 14.75 36.34 17.60
N LEU A 111 14.09 36.29 16.44
CA LEU A 111 13.03 37.24 16.10
C LEU A 111 11.69 36.95 16.78
N SER A 112 11.49 35.82 17.48
CA SER A 112 10.22 35.28 18.02
C SER A 112 9.32 36.15 18.94
N ASN A 113 9.43 37.47 18.90
CA ASN A 113 8.45 38.43 19.39
C ASN A 113 7.22 38.53 18.46
N ALA A 114 6.17 39.22 18.93
CA ALA A 114 4.91 39.37 18.20
C ALA A 114 5.07 39.95 16.79
N LYS A 115 6.03 40.86 16.57
CA LYS A 115 6.26 41.50 15.27
C LYS A 115 6.86 40.52 14.24
N ALA A 116 7.70 39.58 14.65
CA ALA A 116 8.23 38.59 13.72
C ALA A 116 7.22 37.50 13.40
N VAL A 117 6.40 37.10 14.38
CA VAL A 117 5.28 36.19 14.10
C VAL A 117 4.33 36.85 13.09
N ASP A 118 4.06 38.14 13.19
CA ASP A 118 3.26 38.88 12.21
C ASP A 118 3.94 38.97 10.84
N TYR A 119 5.27 39.14 10.80
CA TYR A 119 6.04 39.13 9.57
C TYR A 119 5.95 37.77 8.85
N TYR A 120 6.30 36.68 9.54
CA TYR A 120 6.27 35.33 8.96
C TYR A 120 4.85 34.83 8.67
N ARG A 121 3.83 35.31 9.40
CA ARG A 121 2.42 35.06 9.05
C ARG A 121 2.06 35.67 7.71
N GLN A 122 2.43 36.92 7.47
CA GLN A 122 2.17 37.57 6.17
C GLN A 122 2.88 36.84 5.02
N LEU A 123 4.08 36.33 5.25
CA LEU A 123 4.78 35.50 4.26
C LEU A 123 4.08 34.15 4.04
N ALA A 124 3.69 33.46 5.11
CA ALA A 124 2.95 32.21 5.03
C ALA A 124 1.61 32.41 4.28
N ASP A 125 0.85 33.46 4.60
CA ASP A 125 -0.39 33.83 3.91
C ASP A 125 -0.14 34.12 2.42
N ALA A 126 0.99 34.75 2.07
CA ALA A 126 1.34 35.03 0.68
C ALA A 126 1.62 33.75 -0.14
N VAL A 127 2.21 32.72 0.48
CA VAL A 127 2.42 31.41 -0.14
C VAL A 127 1.10 30.63 -0.23
N GLN A 128 0.36 30.55 0.88
CA GLN A 128 -0.91 29.82 0.97
C GLN A 128 -1.99 30.40 0.06
N GLY A 129 -2.03 31.74 -0.08
CA GLY A 129 -2.93 32.43 -1.01
C GLY A 129 -2.73 32.06 -2.48
N ARG A 130 -1.62 31.37 -2.81
CA ARG A 130 -1.30 30.82 -4.13
C ARG A 130 -1.43 29.30 -4.19
N GLY A 131 -2.01 28.68 -3.14
CA GLY A 131 -2.16 27.23 -3.02
C GLY A 131 -0.88 26.49 -2.64
N GLY A 132 0.19 27.22 -2.29
CA GLY A 132 1.47 26.65 -1.91
C GLY A 132 1.51 26.18 -0.45
N ARG A 133 2.32 25.14 -0.21
CA ARG A 133 2.71 24.74 1.15
C ARG A 133 3.87 25.60 1.67
N VAL A 134 3.93 25.80 2.98
CA VAL A 134 4.91 26.66 3.61
C VAL A 134 5.95 25.81 4.33
N VAL A 135 7.22 26.06 4.05
CA VAL A 135 8.33 25.43 4.79
C VAL A 135 9.22 26.50 5.37
N PHE A 136 9.51 26.40 6.66
CA PHE A 136 10.42 27.32 7.36
C PHE A 136 11.76 26.65 7.61
N ASN A 137 12.86 27.36 7.39
CA ASN A 137 14.18 26.92 7.82
C ASN A 137 14.81 27.86 8.82
N PRO A 138 14.64 27.57 10.12
CA PRO A 138 15.41 28.20 11.18
C PRO A 138 16.74 27.50 11.51
N GLY A 139 17.02 26.34 10.91
CA GLY A 139 18.13 25.44 11.27
C GLY A 139 18.10 24.91 12.71
N SER A 140 17.11 25.30 13.52
CA SER A 140 17.10 25.18 14.97
C SER A 140 15.67 25.21 15.55
N GLN A 141 15.51 25.18 16.87
CA GLN A 141 14.17 25.22 17.49
C GLN A 141 13.55 26.62 17.41
N ILE A 142 12.29 26.68 16.98
CA ILE A 142 11.43 27.87 17.04
C ILE A 142 10.22 27.61 17.95
N GLY A 143 9.57 28.66 18.45
CA GLY A 143 8.33 28.49 19.23
C GLY A 143 7.20 27.88 18.41
N CYS A 144 6.35 27.04 19.00
CA CYS A 144 5.29 26.35 18.25
C CYS A 144 4.24 27.27 17.64
N SER A 145 4.07 28.49 18.17
CA SER A 145 3.21 29.51 17.54
C SER A 145 3.74 29.95 16.17
N LEU A 146 5.06 30.01 15.99
CA LEU A 146 5.70 30.31 14.71
C LEU A 146 5.71 29.06 13.83
N ALA A 147 6.05 27.89 14.39
CA ALA A 147 6.04 26.62 13.66
C ALA A 147 4.66 26.32 13.06
N ALA A 148 3.57 26.64 13.76
CA ALA A 148 2.20 26.43 13.29
C ALA A 148 1.81 27.21 12.02
N LEU A 149 2.64 28.18 11.60
CA LEU A 149 2.44 28.90 10.34
C LEU A 149 3.01 28.14 9.13
N ALA A 150 3.79 27.08 9.37
CA ALA A 150 4.40 26.25 8.34
C ALA A 150 3.86 24.81 8.38
N ASP A 151 3.86 24.15 7.22
CA ASP A 151 3.59 22.71 7.11
C ASP A 151 4.76 21.89 7.66
N VAL A 152 5.98 22.37 7.41
CA VAL A 152 7.24 21.76 7.82
C VAL A 152 8.16 22.86 8.32
N TYR A 153 8.93 22.59 9.38
CA TYR A 153 10.10 23.41 9.70
C TYR A 153 11.36 22.57 9.84
N VAL A 154 12.48 23.10 9.36
CA VAL A 154 13.80 22.47 9.53
C VAL A 154 14.27 22.74 10.95
N ARG A 155 14.13 21.72 11.79
CA ARG A 155 14.46 21.80 13.21
C ARG A 155 15.96 21.63 13.46
N TYR A 156 16.66 20.96 12.55
CA TYR A 156 18.07 20.68 12.66
C TYR A 156 18.71 20.85 11.30
N GLU A 157 19.70 21.72 11.22
CA GLU A 157 20.57 21.87 10.06
C GLU A 157 22.00 22.07 10.58
N ASP A 158 22.77 20.98 10.67
CA ASP A 158 24.14 21.03 11.18
C ASP A 158 24.91 19.74 10.83
N TYR A 159 26.17 19.67 11.26
CA TYR A 159 27.02 18.50 11.11
C TYR A 159 26.39 17.24 11.70
N ALA A 160 26.52 16.12 11.00
CA ALA A 160 26.08 14.81 11.47
C ALA A 160 26.81 14.35 12.75
N ALA A 161 28.02 14.88 13.01
CA ALA A 161 28.78 14.60 14.22
C ALA A 161 28.09 15.13 15.49
N ASP A 162 27.34 16.23 15.38
CA ASP A 162 26.67 16.89 16.50
C ASP A 162 25.25 16.35 16.75
N TRP A 163 24.74 15.50 15.85
CA TRP A 163 23.41 14.90 15.96
C TRP A 163 23.20 14.14 17.28
N ALA A 164 24.12 13.22 17.61
CA ALA A 164 23.99 12.40 18.82
C ALA A 164 24.11 13.23 20.12
N PRO A 165 25.08 14.17 20.25
CA PRO A 165 25.09 15.14 21.35
C PRO A 165 23.78 15.90 21.51
N GLN A 166 23.21 16.42 20.43
CA GLN A 166 21.97 17.21 20.45
C GLN A 166 20.77 16.35 20.88
N LEU A 167 20.70 15.10 20.44
CA LEU A 167 19.72 14.13 20.92
C LEU A 167 19.88 13.80 22.40
N GLY A 168 21.12 13.72 22.90
CA GLY A 168 21.43 13.56 24.32
C GLY A 168 20.99 14.78 25.15
N GLY A 169 21.04 15.97 24.54
CA GLY A 169 20.47 17.21 25.09
C GLY A 169 18.94 17.31 25.03
N GLY A 170 18.25 16.27 24.54
CA GLY A 170 16.79 16.21 24.53
C GLY A 170 16.11 16.68 23.24
N MET A 171 16.87 16.97 22.17
CA MET A 171 16.33 17.40 20.88
C MET A 171 15.26 16.43 20.34
N ARG A 172 14.13 16.99 19.89
CA ARG A 172 13.03 16.29 19.21
C ARG A 172 12.24 17.26 18.35
N CYS A 173 11.30 16.75 17.56
CA CYS A 173 10.28 17.59 16.95
C CYS A 173 9.27 18.04 18.02
N GLU A 174 9.49 19.21 18.62
CA GLU A 174 8.72 19.70 19.76
C GLU A 174 7.30 20.16 19.39
N CYS A 175 7.11 20.60 18.14
CA CYS A 175 5.84 21.14 17.64
C CYS A 175 5.14 20.18 16.67
N ALA A 176 5.38 18.87 16.80
CA ALA A 176 4.91 17.85 15.86
C ALA A 176 3.37 17.81 15.68
N ALA A 177 2.61 18.33 16.65
CA ALA A 177 1.16 18.44 16.55
C ALA A 177 0.69 19.59 15.64
N GLN A 178 1.54 20.59 15.40
CA GLN A 178 1.23 21.79 14.62
C GLN A 178 1.98 21.82 13.28
N SER A 179 3.22 21.32 13.24
CA SER A 179 4.06 21.29 12.04
C SER A 179 4.97 20.07 12.08
N SER A 180 5.18 19.45 10.92
CA SER A 180 6.21 18.41 10.77
C SER A 180 7.62 19.01 10.91
N CYS A 181 8.59 18.19 11.30
CA CYS A 181 10.00 18.59 11.35
C CYS A 181 10.85 17.88 10.30
N ALA A 182 11.82 18.61 9.77
CA ALA A 182 12.92 18.09 8.97
C ALA A 182 14.26 18.19 9.72
N ALA A 183 15.15 17.24 9.45
CA ALA A 183 16.55 17.29 9.85
C ALA A 183 17.46 17.17 8.61
N LEU A 184 18.34 18.16 8.43
CA LEU A 184 19.31 18.24 7.34
C LEU A 184 20.69 18.07 7.97
N LEU A 185 21.39 16.99 7.63
CA LEU A 185 22.67 16.64 8.23
C LEU A 185 23.75 16.59 7.15
N HIS A 186 24.90 17.22 7.40
CA HIS A 186 26.04 17.18 6.48
C HIS A 186 27.32 16.68 7.15
N GLY A 187 28.36 16.41 6.35
CA GLY A 187 29.67 15.96 6.82
C GLY A 187 29.72 14.53 7.37
N LEU A 188 28.74 13.67 7.08
CA LEU A 188 28.83 12.25 7.43
C LEU A 188 29.65 11.51 6.38
N ALA A 189 30.97 11.41 6.55
CA ALA A 189 31.82 10.65 5.63
C ALA A 189 31.42 9.16 5.56
N PRO A 190 31.66 8.47 4.43
CA PRO A 190 31.54 7.01 4.35
C PRO A 190 32.32 6.33 5.48
N ALA A 191 31.71 5.35 6.13
CA ALA A 191 32.34 4.68 7.26
C ALA A 191 33.56 3.87 6.80
N ALA A 192 34.63 3.86 7.60
CA ALA A 192 35.86 3.11 7.30
C ALA A 192 35.62 1.60 7.11
N GLY A 193 34.54 1.05 7.67
CA GLY A 193 34.08 -0.32 7.46
C GLY A 193 33.38 -0.59 6.12
N GLY A 194 33.39 0.36 5.19
CA GLY A 194 32.79 0.25 3.86
C GLY A 194 31.29 0.48 3.83
N ALA A 195 30.67 0.17 2.69
CA ALA A 195 29.25 0.50 2.39
C ALA A 195 28.26 -0.03 3.44
N ALA A 196 28.48 -1.23 3.99
CA ALA A 196 27.61 -1.81 5.02
C ALA A 196 27.67 -1.01 6.33
N ALA A 197 28.86 -0.55 6.73
CA ALA A 197 29.03 0.28 7.91
C ALA A 197 28.43 1.69 7.70
N THR A 198 28.54 2.23 6.48
CA THR A 198 27.87 3.48 6.10
C THR A 198 26.34 3.35 6.19
N ALA A 199 25.78 2.27 5.65
CA ALA A 199 24.35 1.99 5.74
C ALA A 199 23.88 1.83 7.20
N ALA A 200 24.68 1.19 8.06
CA ALA A 200 24.38 1.09 9.48
C ALA A 200 24.40 2.45 10.20
N ALA A 201 25.33 3.34 9.84
CA ALA A 201 25.40 4.69 10.37
C ALA A 201 24.17 5.52 9.94
N LEU A 202 23.78 5.44 8.66
CA LEU A 202 22.56 6.06 8.14
C LEU A 202 21.32 5.51 8.87
N SER A 203 21.20 4.20 9.01
CA SER A 203 20.08 3.54 9.71
C SER A 203 19.96 4.00 11.17
N LYS A 204 21.10 4.19 11.84
CA LYS A 204 21.11 4.77 13.19
C LYS A 204 20.55 6.20 13.20
N ILE A 205 20.97 7.07 12.30
CA ILE A 205 20.46 8.46 12.24
C ILE A 205 18.96 8.46 11.91
N VAL A 206 18.55 7.70 10.90
CA VAL A 206 17.16 7.59 10.46
C VAL A 206 16.25 7.07 11.58
N SER A 207 16.63 5.99 12.25
CA SER A 207 15.85 5.45 13.39
C SER A 207 15.80 6.41 14.57
N GLN A 208 16.89 7.14 14.84
CA GLN A 208 16.91 8.17 15.87
C GLN A 208 15.98 9.34 15.54
N ALA A 209 15.99 9.82 14.30
CA ALA A 209 15.11 10.88 13.85
C ALA A 209 13.63 10.47 13.97
N ASP A 210 13.28 9.26 13.52
CA ASP A 210 11.93 8.71 13.64
C ASP A 210 11.48 8.60 15.11
N SER A 211 12.34 8.07 16.00
CA SER A 211 12.07 7.99 17.45
C SER A 211 11.88 9.34 18.14
N ARG A 212 12.22 10.44 17.45
CA ARG A 212 12.15 11.82 17.92
C ARG A 212 11.14 12.65 17.13
N ALA A 213 10.22 11.96 16.44
CA ALA A 213 9.10 12.53 15.69
C ALA A 213 9.51 13.44 14.51
N PHE A 214 10.72 13.28 13.98
CA PHE A 214 11.06 13.92 12.71
C PHE A 214 10.31 13.22 11.57
N SER A 215 9.77 14.01 10.65
CA SER A 215 9.03 13.50 9.49
C SER A 215 9.92 13.36 8.26
N TYR A 216 11.02 14.11 8.23
CA TYR A 216 11.95 14.15 7.12
C TYR A 216 13.39 14.14 7.60
N VAL A 217 14.25 13.43 6.86
CA VAL A 217 15.69 13.47 7.08
C VAL A 217 16.44 13.46 5.76
N PHE A 218 17.51 14.21 5.69
CA PHE A 218 18.51 14.13 4.63
C PHE A 218 19.90 14.14 5.25
N VAL A 219 20.78 13.27 4.75
CA VAL A 219 22.13 13.09 5.27
C VAL A 219 23.10 13.08 4.11
N THR A 220 24.13 13.92 4.17
CA THR A 220 25.15 14.01 3.12
C THR A 220 26.58 13.94 3.66
N ASP A 221 27.50 13.40 2.85
CA ASP A 221 28.94 13.39 3.11
C ASP A 221 29.63 14.67 2.66
N ARG A 222 28.90 15.53 1.94
CA ARG A 222 29.37 16.86 1.56
C ARG A 222 29.54 17.75 2.79
N VAL A 223 30.38 18.77 2.66
CA VAL A 223 30.80 19.64 3.75
C VAL A 223 30.67 21.11 3.34
N MET A 224 30.71 22.01 4.32
CA MET A 224 30.73 23.46 4.10
C MET A 224 31.82 23.90 3.10
N PRO A 225 31.63 25.02 2.36
CA PRO A 225 30.59 26.03 2.55
C PRO A 225 29.22 25.70 1.95
N ASP A 226 29.14 24.72 1.04
CA ASP A 226 27.89 24.36 0.36
C ASP A 226 27.74 22.84 0.29
N PRO A 227 27.18 22.20 1.33
CA PRO A 227 26.96 20.76 1.33
C PRO A 227 25.76 20.32 0.47
N TRP A 228 25.07 21.26 -0.18
CA TRP A 228 23.78 21.08 -0.83
C TRP A 228 23.86 21.04 -2.37
N ASP A 229 25.07 21.18 -2.91
CA ASP A 229 25.40 21.22 -4.34
C ASP A 229 25.41 19.85 -5.04
N GLY A 230 24.79 18.83 -4.43
CA GLY A 230 24.55 17.55 -5.09
C GLY A 230 24.23 16.39 -4.16
N LEU A 231 24.07 15.20 -4.77
CA LEU A 231 23.78 13.97 -4.04
C LEU A 231 25.01 13.49 -3.25
N PRO A 232 24.81 12.83 -2.09
CA PRO A 232 25.89 12.17 -1.38
C PRO A 232 26.38 10.92 -2.11
N SER A 233 27.63 10.53 -1.85
CA SER A 233 28.25 9.35 -2.48
C SER A 233 27.48 8.04 -2.18
N TYR A 234 26.74 8.00 -1.08
CA TYR A 234 25.92 6.88 -0.63
C TYR A 234 24.41 7.13 -0.77
N PHE A 235 23.98 8.01 -1.68
CA PHE A 235 22.56 8.36 -1.81
C PHE A 235 21.65 7.14 -1.98
N ASN A 236 22.05 6.12 -2.73
CA ASN A 236 21.35 4.83 -2.78
C ASN A 236 21.10 4.23 -1.39
N ALA A 237 22.14 4.14 -0.57
CA ALA A 237 22.02 3.59 0.78
C ALA A 237 21.17 4.49 1.69
N LEU A 238 21.24 5.82 1.55
CA LEU A 238 20.34 6.74 2.26
C LEU A 238 18.89 6.46 1.89
N MET A 239 18.61 6.36 0.59
CA MET A 239 17.28 6.10 0.04
C MET A 239 16.74 4.74 0.47
N ASP A 240 17.56 3.70 0.45
CA ASP A 240 17.22 2.36 0.96
C ASP A 240 16.95 2.37 2.49
N THR A 241 17.50 3.35 3.21
CA THR A 241 17.36 3.47 4.67
C THR A 241 16.14 4.31 5.08
N VAL A 242 15.90 5.45 4.42
CA VAL A 242 14.77 6.37 4.71
C VAL A 242 13.45 5.87 4.12
N ALA A 243 13.54 5.09 3.05
CA ALA A 243 12.53 4.18 2.58
C ALA A 243 12.96 2.74 2.87
N PRO A 244 12.95 2.31 4.15
CA PRO A 244 13.07 0.90 4.41
C PRO A 244 11.80 0.26 3.85
N TRP A 245 11.93 -0.32 2.66
CA TRP A 245 10.95 -1.22 2.09
C TRP A 245 11.03 -2.54 2.84
N GLN A 246 10.51 -2.50 4.05
CA GLN A 246 10.25 -3.65 4.88
C GLN A 246 8.94 -3.30 5.61
N LEU A 247 8.05 -4.23 5.88
CA LEU A 247 8.08 -4.96 7.14
C LEU A 247 6.81 -5.80 7.29
N SER A 248 6.92 -6.89 8.04
CA SER A 248 5.88 -7.34 8.96
C SER A 248 5.26 -6.20 9.76
N GLY A 249 3.94 -6.20 9.89
CA GLY A 249 3.27 -5.73 11.09
C GLY A 249 2.53 -4.39 10.98
N ASN A 250 2.20 -3.89 12.16
CA ASN A 250 1.15 -2.91 12.44
C ASN A 250 1.58 -1.44 12.20
N ASP A 251 2.45 -1.17 11.22
CA ASP A 251 2.95 0.19 10.91
C ASP A 251 2.65 0.59 9.46
N PHE A 252 1.63 1.42 9.31
CA PHE A 252 1.15 2.00 8.07
C PHE A 252 1.87 3.29 7.67
N ARG A 253 2.74 3.87 8.52
CA ARG A 253 3.38 5.17 8.23
C ARG A 253 4.16 5.21 6.90
N PRO A 254 4.91 4.16 6.50
CA PRO A 254 5.58 4.16 5.20
C PRO A 254 4.61 4.28 4.02
N LEU A 255 3.51 3.51 4.06
CA LEU A 255 2.41 3.58 3.09
C LEU A 255 1.76 4.98 3.11
N LEU A 256 1.40 5.49 4.29
CA LEU A 256 0.75 6.80 4.41
C LEU A 256 1.61 7.95 3.88
N ARG A 257 2.93 7.87 4.03
CA ARG A 257 3.87 8.86 3.47
C ARG A 257 3.91 8.84 1.93
N SER A 258 3.56 7.72 1.27
CA SER A 258 3.41 7.67 -0.19
C SER A 258 2.10 8.30 -0.68
N ARG A 259 1.19 8.70 0.23
CA ARG A 259 -0.08 9.38 -0.06
C ARG A 259 -0.96 8.64 -1.09
N PRO A 260 -1.32 7.36 -0.83
CA PRO A 260 -2.16 6.59 -1.74
C PRO A 260 -3.57 7.18 -1.85
N GLU A 261 -4.18 7.08 -3.04
CA GLU A 261 -5.57 7.54 -3.27
C GLU A 261 -6.61 6.62 -2.61
N VAL A 262 -6.31 5.32 -2.55
CA VAL A 262 -7.16 4.28 -1.96
C VAL A 262 -6.29 3.43 -1.04
N ILE A 263 -6.79 3.18 0.17
CA ILE A 263 -6.19 2.25 1.13
C ILE A 263 -7.21 1.16 1.41
N ASP A 264 -6.84 -0.08 1.14
CA ASP A 264 -7.55 -1.26 1.61
C ASP A 264 -6.82 -1.81 2.84
N VAL A 265 -7.54 -1.95 3.94
CA VAL A 265 -6.97 -2.36 5.23
C VAL A 265 -7.95 -3.25 5.97
N ASP A 266 -7.40 -4.16 6.79
CA ASP A 266 -8.19 -4.92 7.74
C ASP A 266 -9.05 -4.00 8.62
N ILE A 267 -10.35 -4.29 8.70
CA ILE A 267 -11.34 -3.48 9.43
C ILE A 267 -10.96 -3.24 10.91
N ASP A 268 -10.27 -4.18 11.55
CA ASP A 268 -9.85 -4.05 12.94
C ASP A 268 -8.58 -3.18 13.10
N SER A 269 -7.90 -2.86 11.99
CA SER A 269 -6.70 -2.03 11.96
C SER A 269 -6.97 -0.57 11.56
N VAL A 270 -8.22 -0.21 11.25
CA VAL A 270 -8.60 1.16 10.84
C VAL A 270 -8.21 2.20 11.88
N GLY A 271 -8.53 1.98 13.16
CA GLY A 271 -8.17 2.92 14.22
C GLY A 271 -6.66 3.19 14.29
N GLN A 272 -5.84 2.16 14.10
CA GLN A 272 -4.38 2.29 14.06
C GLN A 272 -3.89 3.01 12.79
N LEU A 273 -4.47 2.70 11.63
CA LEU A 273 -4.20 3.41 10.37
C LEU A 273 -4.47 4.90 10.54
N LEU A 274 -5.63 5.28 11.08
CA LEU A 274 -6.02 6.69 11.24
C LEU A 274 -5.15 7.41 12.28
N GLN A 275 -4.79 6.73 13.36
CA GLN A 275 -3.82 7.26 14.33
C GLN A 275 -2.47 7.57 13.64
N GLN A 276 -1.93 6.60 12.90
CA GLN A 276 -0.65 6.76 12.22
C GLN A 276 -0.71 7.75 11.05
N ALA A 277 -1.87 7.89 10.40
CA ALA A 277 -2.12 8.90 9.39
C ALA A 277 -1.94 10.31 9.98
N ALA A 278 -2.54 10.56 11.14
CA ALA A 278 -2.38 11.83 11.85
C ALA A 278 -0.90 12.10 12.22
N GLU A 279 -0.17 11.07 12.66
CA GLU A 279 1.26 11.18 12.99
C GLU A 279 2.15 11.59 11.80
N VAL A 280 1.72 11.32 10.56
CA VAL A 280 2.45 11.69 9.34
C VAL A 280 1.78 12.80 8.53
N GLY A 281 0.85 13.54 9.15
CA GLY A 281 0.16 14.67 8.53
C GLY A 281 -0.76 14.29 7.38
N VAL A 282 -1.28 13.06 7.37
CA VAL A 282 -2.31 12.58 6.44
C VAL A 282 -3.66 12.66 7.12
N ARG A 283 -4.61 13.35 6.49
CA ARG A 283 -5.97 13.49 7.00
C ARG A 283 -6.83 12.37 6.42
N ARG A 284 -7.87 11.96 7.15
CA ARG A 284 -8.82 10.92 6.68
C ARG A 284 -9.38 11.24 5.29
N GLN A 285 -9.67 12.50 4.98
CA GLN A 285 -10.19 12.94 3.69
C GLN A 285 -9.18 12.89 2.53
N ASP A 286 -7.90 12.63 2.81
CA ASP A 286 -6.85 12.61 1.78
C ASP A 286 -6.83 11.28 0.97
N PHE A 287 -7.59 10.26 1.40
CA PHE A 287 -7.69 8.96 0.72
C PHE A 287 -9.08 8.33 0.86
N LYS A 288 -9.40 7.37 0.00
CA LYS A 288 -10.55 6.46 0.15
C LYS A 288 -10.16 5.25 0.99
N LEU A 289 -11.00 4.92 1.97
CA LEU A 289 -10.76 3.82 2.89
C LEU A 289 -11.68 2.64 2.58
N ILE A 290 -11.10 1.54 2.12
CA ILE A 290 -11.76 0.25 1.98
C ILE A 290 -11.40 -0.59 3.21
N CYS A 291 -12.41 -1.29 3.74
CA CYS A 291 -12.27 -2.12 4.93
C CYS A 291 -12.48 -3.59 4.59
N TYR A 292 -11.42 -4.36 4.73
CA TYR A 292 -11.38 -5.80 4.54
C TYR A 292 -12.04 -6.54 5.70
N PHE A 293 -12.83 -7.55 5.36
CA PHE A 293 -13.14 -8.68 6.22
C PHE A 293 -13.50 -9.91 5.38
N SER A 294 -13.25 -11.11 5.90
CA SER A 294 -13.69 -12.33 5.21
C SER A 294 -15.20 -12.47 5.26
N ALA A 295 -15.85 -12.50 4.09
CA ALA A 295 -17.29 -12.76 3.99
C ALA A 295 -17.59 -14.24 3.79
N GLY A 296 -16.63 -15.04 3.33
CA GLY A 296 -16.82 -16.46 3.03
C GLY A 296 -16.11 -17.45 3.94
N THR A 297 -15.25 -16.99 4.86
CA THR A 297 -14.54 -17.88 5.79
C THR A 297 -14.73 -17.45 7.24
N TYR A 298 -14.64 -18.43 8.13
CA TYR A 298 -14.45 -18.25 9.55
C TYR A 298 -12.96 -18.24 9.86
N GLU A 299 -12.51 -17.16 10.51
CA GLU A 299 -11.10 -16.90 10.88
C GLU A 299 -10.93 -17.13 12.39
N PRO A 300 -10.51 -18.33 12.86
CA PRO A 300 -10.52 -18.65 14.29
C PRO A 300 -9.62 -17.74 15.13
N ALA A 301 -8.53 -17.23 14.53
CA ALA A 301 -7.54 -16.39 15.21
C ALA A 301 -8.10 -15.03 15.66
N ARG A 302 -9.18 -14.54 15.03
CA ARG A 302 -9.81 -13.24 15.33
C ARG A 302 -11.27 -13.36 15.76
N ALA A 303 -11.89 -14.53 15.65
CA ALA A 303 -13.32 -14.72 15.83
C ALA A 303 -13.84 -14.23 17.20
N ALA A 304 -13.13 -14.50 18.29
CA ALA A 304 -13.58 -14.05 19.62
C ALA A 304 -13.67 -12.52 19.70
N ASP A 305 -12.63 -11.82 19.25
CA ASP A 305 -12.57 -10.36 19.27
C ASP A 305 -13.54 -9.73 18.25
N ASP A 306 -13.59 -10.29 17.03
CA ASP A 306 -14.50 -9.85 15.96
C ASP A 306 -15.96 -9.90 16.41
N LEU A 307 -16.38 -11.04 16.97
CA LEU A 307 -17.76 -11.27 17.41
C LEU A 307 -18.09 -10.45 18.66
N ALA A 308 -17.15 -10.30 19.60
CA ALA A 308 -17.35 -9.47 20.79
C ALA A 308 -17.58 -8.01 20.43
N LYS A 309 -16.74 -7.43 19.54
CA LYS A 309 -16.91 -6.05 19.04
C LYS A 309 -18.26 -5.81 18.36
N ARG A 310 -18.86 -6.87 17.81
CA ARG A 310 -20.12 -6.84 17.04
C ARG A 310 -21.33 -7.39 17.80
N GLN A 311 -21.13 -7.75 19.07
CA GLN A 311 -22.16 -8.30 19.96
C GLN A 311 -22.86 -9.54 19.40
N VAL A 312 -22.08 -10.45 18.80
CA VAL A 312 -22.55 -11.68 18.19
C VAL A 312 -22.21 -12.88 19.08
N SER A 313 -23.20 -13.72 19.37
CA SER A 313 -23.01 -14.97 20.13
C SER A 313 -22.79 -16.14 19.18
N TRP A 314 -21.54 -16.61 19.08
CA TRP A 314 -21.20 -17.75 18.21
C TRP A 314 -21.95 -19.04 18.57
N PRO A 315 -22.06 -19.44 19.85
CA PRO A 315 -22.80 -20.65 20.22
C PRO A 315 -24.27 -20.58 19.81
N ASP A 316 -24.90 -19.41 19.90
CA ASP A 316 -26.29 -19.24 19.48
C ASP A 316 -26.43 -19.34 17.95
N LEU A 317 -25.45 -18.83 17.19
CA LEU A 317 -25.39 -19.01 15.74
C LEU A 317 -25.22 -20.46 15.35
N GLU A 318 -24.33 -21.20 16.03
CA GLU A 318 -24.12 -22.63 15.78
C GLU A 318 -25.39 -23.43 16.08
N ALA A 319 -26.07 -23.15 17.19
CA ALA A 319 -27.32 -23.78 17.55
C ALA A 319 -28.43 -23.48 16.52
N ALA A 320 -28.56 -22.22 16.09
CA ALA A 320 -29.54 -21.82 15.09
C ALA A 320 -29.26 -22.47 13.72
N ALA A 321 -28.00 -22.51 13.30
CA ALA A 321 -27.60 -23.17 12.06
C ALA A 321 -27.76 -24.69 12.12
N ALA A 322 -27.50 -25.31 13.26
CA ALA A 322 -27.74 -26.75 13.46
C ALA A 322 -29.23 -27.08 13.39
N ALA A 323 -30.09 -26.26 14.01
CA ALA A 323 -31.53 -26.40 13.91
C ALA A 323 -32.02 -26.22 12.46
N ALA A 324 -31.47 -25.25 11.72
CA ALA A 324 -31.78 -25.03 10.31
C ALA A 324 -31.36 -26.21 9.43
N ALA A 325 -30.16 -26.78 9.65
CA ALA A 325 -29.69 -27.96 8.95
C ALA A 325 -30.58 -29.19 9.25
N ALA A 326 -30.95 -29.40 10.51
CA ALA A 326 -31.85 -30.47 10.92
C ALA A 326 -33.24 -30.34 10.27
N ALA A 327 -33.78 -29.12 10.19
CA ALA A 327 -35.05 -28.84 9.50
C ALA A 327 -34.99 -29.13 7.99
N ALA A 328 -33.81 -29.01 7.38
CA ALA A 328 -33.54 -29.42 6.01
C ALA A 328 -33.26 -30.93 5.85
N GLY A 329 -33.44 -31.74 6.92
CA GLY A 329 -33.22 -33.18 6.90
C GLY A 329 -31.74 -33.59 6.88
N LEU A 330 -30.82 -32.68 7.20
CA LEU A 330 -29.38 -32.92 7.17
C LEU A 330 -28.85 -33.33 8.54
N SER A 331 -28.15 -34.47 8.59
CA SER A 331 -27.35 -34.84 9.76
C SER A 331 -25.96 -34.21 9.65
N VAL A 332 -25.75 -33.10 10.35
CA VAL A 332 -24.45 -32.42 10.44
C VAL A 332 -23.73 -32.83 11.74
N GLY A 333 -22.42 -33.05 11.67
CA GLY A 333 -21.59 -33.24 12.87
C GLY A 333 -21.27 -31.89 13.54
N ALA A 334 -20.51 -31.91 14.65
CA ALA A 334 -20.05 -30.70 15.35
C ALA A 334 -19.19 -29.74 14.48
N GLY A 335 -18.82 -30.16 13.26
CA GLY A 335 -17.98 -29.40 12.34
C GLY A 335 -16.50 -29.38 12.76
N GLY A 336 -15.61 -29.09 11.80
CA GLY A 336 -14.19 -28.85 12.03
C GLY A 336 -13.35 -30.06 11.63
N GLY A 337 -12.65 -29.96 10.49
CA GLY A 337 -11.94 -31.06 9.82
C GLY A 337 -12.62 -31.52 8.53
N ALA A 338 -12.54 -32.82 8.20
CA ALA A 338 -12.94 -33.38 6.90
C ALA A 338 -14.46 -33.59 6.69
N ARG A 339 -15.35 -32.99 7.50
CA ARG A 339 -16.82 -33.14 7.39
C ARG A 339 -17.54 -31.81 7.60
N PRO A 340 -18.52 -31.46 6.75
CA PRO A 340 -19.28 -30.21 6.87
C PRO A 340 -20.15 -30.17 8.12
N GLY A 341 -20.06 -29.04 8.82
CA GLY A 341 -20.88 -28.65 9.96
C GLY A 341 -22.03 -27.72 9.57
N PRO A 342 -22.72 -27.15 10.58
CA PRO A 342 -23.87 -26.27 10.35
C PRO A 342 -23.48 -24.86 9.85
N LEU A 343 -22.38 -24.27 10.36
CA LEU A 343 -21.92 -22.93 9.96
C LEU A 343 -20.76 -22.95 8.96
N TYR A 344 -20.03 -24.06 8.85
CA TYR A 344 -18.82 -24.17 8.04
C TYR A 344 -18.68 -25.55 7.40
N LEU A 345 -18.05 -25.61 6.23
CA LEU A 345 -17.98 -26.79 5.36
C LEU A 345 -16.65 -27.56 5.51
N GLN A 346 -15.52 -26.92 5.22
CA GLN A 346 -14.20 -27.53 5.37
C GLN A 346 -13.13 -26.46 5.54
N SER A 347 -11.95 -26.87 5.98
CA SER A 347 -10.76 -26.01 6.00
C SER A 347 -10.38 -25.54 4.59
N MET A 348 -9.81 -24.35 4.49
CA MET A 348 -9.15 -23.90 3.27
C MET A 348 -7.90 -24.75 2.97
N ASP A 349 -7.43 -24.69 1.72
CA ASP A 349 -6.15 -25.29 1.35
C ASP A 349 -4.99 -24.45 1.95
N PRO A 350 -3.82 -25.06 2.26
CA PRO A 350 -2.64 -24.30 2.68
C PRO A 350 -2.32 -23.18 1.69
N PRO A 351 -1.91 -21.99 2.17
CA PRO A 351 -1.39 -21.74 3.51
C PRO A 351 -2.40 -21.46 4.63
N PHE A 352 -3.68 -21.28 4.32
CA PHE A 352 -4.71 -20.77 5.25
C PHE A 352 -5.53 -21.91 5.88
N GLY A 353 -4.91 -23.06 6.12
CA GLY A 353 -5.62 -24.29 6.52
C GLY A 353 -6.33 -24.21 7.88
N GLU A 354 -6.05 -23.19 8.67
CA GLU A 354 -6.74 -22.81 9.90
C GLU A 354 -8.12 -22.20 9.67
N GLU A 355 -8.37 -21.58 8.51
CA GLU A 355 -9.65 -20.97 8.18
C GLU A 355 -10.65 -21.99 7.64
N LEU A 356 -11.94 -21.73 7.86
CA LEU A 356 -13.03 -22.63 7.48
C LEU A 356 -14.01 -21.94 6.53
N TRP A 357 -14.27 -22.53 5.37
CA TRP A 357 -15.31 -22.04 4.46
C TRP A 357 -16.68 -22.06 5.12
N LEU A 358 -17.41 -20.94 5.07
CA LEU A 358 -18.76 -20.82 5.61
C LEU A 358 -19.78 -21.62 4.79
N ALA A 359 -20.78 -22.17 5.47
CA ALA A 359 -21.83 -23.00 4.89
C ALA A 359 -22.97 -22.16 4.26
N VAL A 360 -22.64 -21.44 3.19
CA VAL A 360 -23.58 -20.59 2.44
C VAL A 360 -24.46 -21.38 1.45
N ASP A 361 -24.32 -22.70 1.43
CA ASP A 361 -25.10 -23.61 0.59
C ASP A 361 -26.55 -23.76 1.07
N LEU A 362 -26.82 -23.58 2.36
CA LEU A 362 -28.18 -23.63 2.92
C LEU A 362 -28.80 -22.24 3.01
N PRO A 363 -30.03 -22.01 2.50
CA PRO A 363 -30.67 -20.69 2.54
C PRO A 363 -30.78 -20.09 3.95
N ALA A 364 -31.18 -20.90 4.94
CA ALA A 364 -31.35 -20.44 6.32
C ALA A 364 -30.02 -20.09 7.01
N THR A 365 -28.98 -20.91 6.80
CA THR A 365 -27.63 -20.60 7.31
C THR A 365 -27.06 -19.35 6.65
N ARG A 366 -27.23 -19.21 5.34
CA ARG A 366 -26.81 -18.02 4.58
C ARG A 366 -27.48 -16.76 5.12
N GLN A 367 -28.80 -16.77 5.28
CA GLN A 367 -29.53 -15.63 5.83
C GLN A 367 -29.03 -15.28 7.24
N LEU A 368 -28.81 -16.30 8.08
CA LEU A 368 -28.26 -16.11 9.43
C LEU A 368 -26.88 -15.44 9.40
N LEU A 369 -25.97 -15.87 8.51
CA LEU A 369 -24.64 -15.28 8.35
C LEU A 369 -24.73 -13.82 7.88
N VAL A 370 -25.58 -13.50 6.91
CA VAL A 370 -25.79 -12.12 6.44
C VAL A 370 -26.31 -11.24 7.59
N ASP A 371 -27.40 -11.65 8.24
CA ASP A 371 -28.09 -10.81 9.22
C ASP A 371 -27.33 -10.63 10.52
N LYS A 372 -26.62 -11.68 10.97
CA LYS A 372 -26.02 -11.72 12.30
C LYS A 372 -24.52 -11.55 12.32
N VAL A 373 -23.84 -11.65 11.17
CA VAL A 373 -22.38 -11.50 11.10
C VAL A 373 -21.99 -10.40 10.12
N MET A 374 -22.43 -10.49 8.87
CA MET A 374 -21.93 -9.61 7.81
C MET A 374 -22.50 -8.19 7.89
N ILE A 375 -23.81 -8.03 8.13
CA ILE A 375 -24.39 -6.70 8.37
C ILE A 375 -23.79 -6.02 9.61
N PRO A 376 -23.61 -6.69 10.77
CA PRO A 376 -22.85 -6.11 11.88
C PRO A 376 -21.41 -5.71 11.54
N ARG A 377 -20.69 -6.51 10.74
CA ARG A 377 -19.35 -6.13 10.23
C ARG A 377 -19.40 -4.86 9.38
N MET A 378 -20.36 -4.75 8.46
CA MET A 378 -20.55 -3.55 7.64
C MET A 378 -20.95 -2.32 8.46
N LYS A 379 -21.82 -2.48 9.47
CA LYS A 379 -22.17 -1.38 10.39
C LYS A 379 -20.95 -0.89 11.18
N TYR A 380 -20.08 -1.80 11.60
CA TYR A 380 -18.81 -1.45 12.22
C TYR A 380 -17.91 -0.70 11.23
N ALA A 381 -17.85 -1.12 9.96
CA ALA A 381 -17.11 -0.42 8.91
C ALA A 381 -17.60 1.04 8.74
N VAL A 382 -18.93 1.24 8.72
CA VAL A 382 -19.51 2.59 8.70
C VAL A 382 -19.07 3.41 9.92
N ALA A 383 -19.08 2.81 11.12
CA ALA A 383 -18.70 3.49 12.35
C ALA A 383 -17.22 3.89 12.39
N GLU A 384 -16.34 3.06 11.84
CA GLU A 384 -14.91 3.36 11.67
C GLU A 384 -14.62 4.33 10.50
N GLY A 385 -15.65 4.69 9.74
CA GLY A 385 -15.57 5.68 8.67
C GLY A 385 -15.04 5.12 7.35
N CYS A 386 -15.27 3.85 7.04
CA CYS A 386 -14.93 3.25 5.74
C CYS A 386 -15.81 3.84 4.60
N ASP A 387 -15.22 4.07 3.42
CA ASP A 387 -15.94 4.42 2.18
C ASP A 387 -16.45 3.16 1.44
N GLY A 388 -15.83 2.01 1.69
CA GLY A 388 -16.18 0.75 1.06
C GLY A 388 -15.72 -0.48 1.82
N VAL A 389 -16.11 -1.65 1.34
CA VAL A 389 -15.78 -2.95 1.93
C VAL A 389 -15.22 -3.93 0.91
N GLU A 390 -14.13 -4.61 1.28
CA GLU A 390 -13.61 -5.77 0.55
C GLU A 390 -14.23 -7.03 1.16
N LEU A 391 -15.07 -7.71 0.39
CA LEU A 391 -15.78 -8.92 0.82
C LEU A 391 -15.01 -10.15 0.36
N ASP A 392 -14.08 -10.62 1.19
CA ASP A 392 -13.16 -11.70 0.80
C ASP A 392 -13.81 -13.08 0.85
N ASN A 393 -13.21 -14.03 0.10
CA ASN A 393 -13.62 -15.43 0.02
C ASN A 393 -15.06 -15.64 -0.51
N VAL A 394 -15.50 -14.80 -1.46
CA VAL A 394 -16.82 -14.89 -2.10
C VAL A 394 -16.86 -15.87 -3.29
N ASP A 395 -15.99 -16.87 -3.26
CA ASP A 395 -15.70 -17.88 -4.28
C ASP A 395 -15.68 -19.32 -3.72
N ALA A 396 -16.44 -19.56 -2.65
CA ALA A 396 -16.55 -20.88 -2.02
C ALA A 396 -17.02 -21.98 -3.00
N TYR A 397 -17.78 -21.63 -4.05
CA TYR A 397 -18.20 -22.60 -5.07
C TYR A 397 -17.04 -23.25 -5.84
N ASP A 398 -15.90 -22.58 -5.99
CA ASP A 398 -14.73 -23.13 -6.67
C ASP A 398 -13.85 -23.97 -5.72
N ASN A 399 -13.94 -23.69 -4.42
CA ASN A 399 -13.10 -24.30 -3.39
C ASN A 399 -13.78 -25.48 -2.66
N VAL A 400 -15.09 -25.39 -2.43
CA VAL A 400 -15.91 -26.32 -1.64
C VAL A 400 -17.20 -26.72 -2.37
N SER A 401 -17.08 -26.94 -3.69
CA SER A 401 -18.19 -27.46 -4.49
C SER A 401 -18.66 -28.85 -4.01
N PRO A 402 -19.90 -29.26 -4.31
CA PRO A 402 -20.36 -30.61 -4.00
C PRO A 402 -19.45 -31.72 -4.57
N ALA A 403 -18.74 -31.46 -5.67
CA ALA A 403 -17.78 -32.38 -6.26
C ALA A 403 -16.36 -32.29 -5.64
N ALA A 404 -16.05 -31.21 -4.93
CA ALA A 404 -14.70 -30.84 -4.48
C ALA A 404 -14.37 -31.24 -3.03
N PHE A 405 -15.17 -32.09 -2.36
CA PHE A 405 -14.76 -32.68 -1.07
C PHE A 405 -13.57 -33.64 -1.27
N LYS A 406 -12.36 -33.07 -1.38
CA LYS A 406 -11.09 -33.71 -1.75
C LYS A 406 -10.67 -34.82 -0.77
N ALA A 407 -11.10 -34.75 0.50
CA ALA A 407 -10.77 -35.70 1.55
C ALA A 407 -11.71 -36.91 1.66
N LEU A 408 -12.79 -36.99 0.87
CA LEU A 408 -13.81 -38.04 0.98
C LEU A 408 -13.91 -38.87 -0.30
N LYS A 409 -14.05 -40.21 -0.15
CA LYS A 409 -14.33 -41.10 -1.29
C LYS A 409 -15.64 -40.65 -1.96
N PRO A 410 -15.82 -40.80 -3.29
CA PRO A 410 -17.03 -40.37 -3.99
C PRO A 410 -18.36 -40.83 -3.35
N ALA A 411 -18.42 -42.08 -2.88
CA ALA A 411 -19.60 -42.64 -2.19
C ALA A 411 -19.83 -42.11 -0.75
N GLN A 412 -18.88 -41.32 -0.23
CA GLN A 412 -18.88 -40.71 1.11
C GLN A 412 -18.90 -39.18 1.03
N ARG A 413 -18.92 -38.60 -0.19
CA ARG A 413 -19.02 -37.15 -0.36
C ARG A 413 -20.39 -36.72 0.16
N PRO A 414 -20.47 -35.74 1.08
CA PRO A 414 -21.74 -35.20 1.51
C PRO A 414 -22.43 -34.55 0.31
N ALA A 415 -23.77 -34.60 0.26
CA ALA A 415 -24.57 -33.81 -0.68
C ALA A 415 -24.60 -32.31 -0.32
N ARG A 416 -23.50 -31.81 0.25
CA ARG A 416 -23.29 -30.44 0.72
C ARG A 416 -22.18 -29.82 -0.11
N GLY A 417 -22.06 -28.50 -0.09
CA GLY A 417 -21.10 -27.76 -0.91
C GLY A 417 -21.77 -26.63 -1.67
N VAL A 418 -21.01 -25.60 -2.03
CA VAL A 418 -21.56 -24.38 -2.61
C VAL A 418 -21.61 -24.50 -4.14
N THR A 419 -22.75 -24.23 -4.75
CA THR A 419 -22.87 -24.08 -6.22
C THR A 419 -22.70 -22.61 -6.62
N PRO A 420 -22.37 -22.31 -7.89
CA PRO A 420 -22.30 -20.93 -8.37
C PRO A 420 -23.60 -20.14 -8.12
N GLU A 421 -24.76 -20.77 -8.26
CA GLU A 421 -26.06 -20.13 -8.02
C GLU A 421 -26.26 -19.80 -6.53
N GLN A 422 -25.82 -20.66 -5.63
CA GLN A 422 -25.86 -20.41 -4.19
C GLN A 422 -24.89 -19.28 -3.79
N GLN A 423 -23.71 -19.23 -4.41
CA GLN A 423 -22.77 -18.13 -4.23
C GLN A 423 -23.36 -16.81 -4.71
N LEU A 424 -23.96 -16.76 -5.91
CA LEU A 424 -24.60 -15.55 -6.44
C LEU A 424 -25.71 -15.02 -5.53
N GLN A 425 -26.50 -15.92 -4.93
CA GLN A 425 -27.52 -15.53 -3.95
C GLN A 425 -26.90 -14.91 -2.69
N TYR A 426 -25.76 -15.42 -2.23
CA TYR A 426 -25.04 -14.86 -1.07
C TYR A 426 -24.39 -13.52 -1.41
N ASN A 427 -23.65 -13.46 -2.51
CA ASN A 427 -22.97 -12.26 -3.00
C ASN A 427 -23.96 -11.11 -3.25
N GLY A 428 -25.14 -11.41 -3.84
CA GLY A 428 -26.19 -10.41 -4.03
C GLY A 428 -26.72 -9.85 -2.71
N ALA A 429 -26.95 -10.70 -1.71
CA ALA A 429 -27.39 -10.26 -0.38
C ALA A 429 -26.33 -9.40 0.35
N LEU A 430 -25.04 -9.73 0.21
CA LEU A 430 -23.95 -8.93 0.76
C LEU A 430 -23.86 -7.57 0.08
N LEU A 431 -23.98 -7.53 -1.25
CA LEU A 431 -23.94 -6.31 -2.04
C LEU A 431 -25.09 -5.37 -1.67
N ASP A 432 -26.32 -5.90 -1.58
CA ASP A 432 -27.50 -5.13 -1.18
C ASP A 432 -27.37 -4.58 0.25
N ALA A 433 -26.78 -5.36 1.17
CA ALA A 433 -26.52 -4.92 2.53
C ALA A 433 -25.47 -3.78 2.57
N ALA A 434 -24.38 -3.90 1.82
CA ALA A 434 -23.33 -2.87 1.75
C ALA A 434 -23.89 -1.56 1.16
N HIS A 435 -24.58 -1.64 0.02
CA HIS A 435 -25.21 -0.48 -0.62
C HIS A 435 -26.30 0.15 0.24
N GLY A 436 -27.11 -0.66 0.95
CA GLY A 436 -28.09 -0.19 1.92
C GLY A 436 -27.48 0.60 3.09
N LEU A 437 -26.21 0.34 3.40
CA LEU A 437 -25.41 1.08 4.39
C LEU A 437 -24.55 2.19 3.78
N ARG A 438 -24.69 2.46 2.48
CA ARG A 438 -23.91 3.44 1.70
C ARG A 438 -22.41 3.16 1.64
N LEU A 439 -22.03 1.89 1.75
CA LEU A 439 -20.67 1.45 1.49
C LEU A 439 -20.54 1.04 0.02
N SER A 440 -19.47 1.45 -0.64
CA SER A 440 -19.08 0.81 -1.90
C SER A 440 -18.62 -0.63 -1.64
N ALA A 441 -18.79 -1.54 -2.59
CA ALA A 441 -18.43 -2.93 -2.44
C ALA A 441 -17.67 -3.46 -3.67
N GLY A 442 -16.62 -4.22 -3.40
CA GLY A 442 -15.81 -4.88 -4.40
C GLY A 442 -16.13 -6.35 -4.59
N LEU A 443 -16.06 -6.83 -5.84
CA LEU A 443 -15.97 -8.27 -6.08
C LEU A 443 -14.52 -8.71 -5.97
N LYS A 444 -14.25 -9.59 -5.01
CA LYS A 444 -12.95 -10.22 -4.81
C LYS A 444 -12.86 -11.53 -5.58
N ASN A 445 -11.88 -11.65 -6.50
CA ASN A 445 -11.69 -12.81 -7.37
C ASN A 445 -13.01 -13.19 -8.09
N ALA A 446 -13.35 -14.49 -8.18
CA ALA A 446 -14.60 -14.98 -8.77
C ALA A 446 -14.90 -14.46 -10.20
N LEU A 447 -13.87 -14.37 -11.05
CA LEU A 447 -13.95 -13.73 -12.38
C LEU A 447 -14.97 -14.42 -13.31
N ASP A 448 -15.22 -15.71 -13.13
CA ASP A 448 -16.23 -16.45 -13.91
C ASP A 448 -17.68 -16.03 -13.58
N LEU A 449 -17.91 -15.34 -12.46
CA LEU A 449 -19.21 -14.77 -12.13
C LEU A 449 -19.50 -13.46 -12.86
N LEU A 450 -18.50 -12.77 -13.42
CA LEU A 450 -18.69 -11.48 -14.09
C LEU A 450 -19.72 -11.54 -15.22
N GLY A 451 -19.76 -12.65 -15.97
CA GLY A 451 -20.71 -12.89 -17.05
C GLY A 451 -22.10 -13.35 -16.59
N ARG A 452 -22.32 -13.53 -15.29
CA ARG A 452 -23.56 -14.07 -14.71
C ARG A 452 -24.47 -12.93 -14.23
N SER A 453 -25.66 -13.30 -13.74
CA SER A 453 -26.62 -12.36 -13.17
C SER A 453 -27.11 -12.86 -11.82
N PHE A 454 -27.41 -11.92 -10.93
CA PHE A 454 -28.11 -12.20 -9.68
C PHE A 454 -29.56 -12.61 -9.95
N ALA A 455 -30.23 -13.11 -8.92
CA ALA A 455 -31.61 -13.59 -9.01
C ALA A 455 -32.62 -12.49 -9.42
N ASP A 456 -32.29 -11.22 -9.16
CA ASP A 456 -33.08 -10.05 -9.54
C ASP A 456 -32.81 -9.56 -10.97
N GLY A 457 -31.93 -10.23 -11.71
CA GLY A 457 -31.60 -9.91 -13.10
C GLY A 457 -30.46 -8.89 -13.28
N ARG A 458 -29.92 -8.30 -12.21
CA ARG A 458 -28.72 -7.46 -12.32
C ARG A 458 -27.53 -8.31 -12.76
N ARG A 459 -26.78 -7.86 -13.76
CA ARG A 459 -25.49 -8.48 -14.11
C ARG A 459 -24.49 -8.20 -13.00
N VAL A 460 -23.69 -9.22 -12.66
CA VAL A 460 -22.69 -9.11 -11.59
C VAL A 460 -21.72 -7.97 -11.85
N SER A 461 -21.20 -7.88 -13.08
CA SER A 461 -20.24 -6.85 -13.46
C SER A 461 -20.78 -5.43 -13.50
N ASP A 462 -22.11 -5.25 -13.55
CA ASP A 462 -22.75 -3.93 -13.54
C ASP A 462 -23.20 -3.50 -12.13
N ALA A 463 -23.22 -4.44 -11.17
CA ALA A 463 -23.75 -4.22 -9.84
C ALA A 463 -22.67 -3.91 -8.79
N TYR A 464 -21.46 -4.42 -8.95
CA TYR A 464 -20.32 -4.10 -8.08
C TYR A 464 -19.70 -2.75 -8.44
N ASP A 465 -19.16 -2.04 -7.44
CA ASP A 465 -18.57 -0.69 -7.63
C ASP A 465 -17.12 -0.75 -8.13
N TRP A 466 -16.41 -1.82 -7.80
CA TRP A 466 -15.03 -2.08 -8.16
C TRP A 466 -14.70 -3.57 -8.07
N PHE A 467 -13.52 -3.95 -8.55
CA PHE A 467 -13.06 -5.34 -8.58
C PHE A 467 -11.67 -5.43 -7.97
N LEU A 468 -11.42 -6.47 -7.17
CA LEU A 468 -10.10 -6.80 -6.65
C LEU A 468 -9.76 -8.22 -7.05
N ASN A 469 -8.63 -8.42 -7.72
CA ASN A 469 -8.14 -9.77 -8.02
C ASN A 469 -6.72 -9.98 -7.54
N GLU A 470 -6.50 -11.20 -7.09
CA GLU A 470 -5.18 -11.72 -6.80
C GLU A 470 -4.76 -12.68 -7.91
N ARG A 471 -3.59 -12.43 -8.47
CA ARG A 471 -2.87 -13.35 -9.36
C ARG A 471 -3.45 -13.55 -10.76
N CYS A 472 -4.21 -12.59 -11.30
CA CYS A 472 -4.78 -12.77 -12.64
C CYS A 472 -3.73 -12.96 -13.74
N TRP A 473 -2.53 -12.40 -13.60
CA TRP A 473 -1.45 -12.62 -14.56
C TRP A 473 -0.81 -13.98 -14.35
N GLU A 474 -0.65 -14.44 -13.10
CA GLU A 474 -0.07 -15.77 -12.81
C GLU A 474 -0.93 -16.88 -13.43
N PHE A 475 -2.26 -16.69 -13.41
CA PHE A 475 -3.24 -17.65 -13.90
C PHE A 475 -3.82 -17.34 -15.29
N ASP A 476 -3.31 -16.31 -15.98
CA ASP A 476 -3.73 -15.91 -17.34
C ASP A 476 -5.25 -15.65 -17.45
N GLU A 477 -5.81 -14.95 -16.46
CA GLU A 477 -7.25 -14.69 -16.32
C GLU A 477 -7.63 -13.20 -16.34
N CYS A 478 -6.66 -12.27 -16.47
CA CYS A 478 -6.94 -10.83 -16.45
C CYS A 478 -7.90 -10.37 -17.56
N ASP A 479 -7.92 -11.07 -18.70
CA ASP A 479 -8.78 -10.73 -19.85
C ASP A 479 -10.27 -10.88 -19.54
N ALA A 480 -10.66 -11.67 -18.54
CA ALA A 480 -12.06 -11.81 -18.14
C ALA A 480 -12.69 -10.47 -17.72
N TYR A 481 -11.88 -9.53 -17.22
CA TYR A 481 -12.31 -8.17 -16.94
C TYR A 481 -12.52 -7.32 -18.20
N GLY A 482 -11.74 -7.55 -19.25
CA GLY A 482 -11.90 -6.85 -20.52
C GLY A 482 -13.23 -7.16 -21.20
N ASP A 483 -13.64 -8.43 -21.16
CA ASP A 483 -14.78 -8.93 -21.94
C ASP A 483 -16.13 -8.78 -21.22
N ASN A 484 -16.13 -8.80 -19.89
CA ASN A 484 -17.37 -8.91 -19.11
C ASN A 484 -17.79 -7.63 -18.38
N ILE A 485 -16.91 -6.63 -18.29
CA ILE A 485 -17.16 -5.38 -17.54
C ILE A 485 -17.56 -4.23 -18.47
N ARG A 486 -18.52 -3.42 -18.02
CA ARG A 486 -18.85 -2.13 -18.63
C ARG A 486 -17.90 -1.04 -18.13
N TRP A 487 -17.27 -0.33 -19.05
CA TRP A 487 -16.30 0.72 -18.75
C TRP A 487 -16.94 2.12 -18.67
N PRO A 488 -16.38 3.05 -17.86
CA PRO A 488 -15.19 2.92 -17.00
C PRO A 488 -15.46 2.12 -15.71
N ALA A 489 -14.46 1.37 -15.23
CA ALA A 489 -14.50 0.58 -14.00
C ALA A 489 -13.15 0.63 -13.25
N SER A 490 -13.19 0.48 -11.92
CA SER A 490 -12.00 0.40 -11.07
C SER A 490 -11.62 -1.06 -10.83
N ILE A 491 -10.43 -1.45 -11.27
CA ILE A 491 -9.90 -2.81 -11.08
C ILE A 491 -8.56 -2.71 -10.38
N MET A 492 -8.52 -3.23 -9.16
CA MET A 492 -7.34 -3.39 -8.34
C MET A 492 -6.83 -4.81 -8.52
N ALA A 493 -5.58 -4.97 -8.93
CA ALA A 493 -4.99 -6.28 -9.16
C ALA A 493 -3.70 -6.40 -8.36
N VAL A 494 -3.47 -7.57 -7.76
CA VAL A 494 -2.27 -7.84 -6.97
C VAL A 494 -1.60 -9.14 -7.41
N GLU A 495 -0.28 -9.10 -7.55
CA GLU A 495 0.56 -10.28 -7.81
C GLU A 495 1.52 -10.53 -6.66
N TYR A 496 1.87 -11.81 -6.46
CA TYR A 496 2.70 -12.22 -5.34
C TYR A 496 4.09 -12.68 -5.77
N CYS A 497 5.11 -11.89 -5.42
CA CYS A 497 6.51 -12.19 -5.74
C CYS A 497 7.11 -13.33 -4.87
N ASP A 498 6.32 -13.91 -3.96
CA ASP A 498 6.65 -15.06 -3.13
C ASP A 498 5.57 -16.17 -3.21
N SER A 499 4.77 -16.17 -4.29
CA SER A 499 3.68 -17.13 -4.54
C SER A 499 4.14 -18.59 -4.36
N VAL A 500 5.25 -18.97 -4.98
CA VAL A 500 5.81 -20.34 -4.85
C VAL A 500 6.25 -20.66 -3.41
N ARG A 501 6.84 -19.70 -2.68
CA ARG A 501 7.24 -19.90 -1.27
C ARG A 501 6.02 -20.15 -0.39
N ARG A 502 4.92 -19.44 -0.62
CA ARG A 502 3.73 -19.48 0.24
C ARG A 502 2.75 -20.59 -0.13
N PHE A 503 2.40 -20.73 -1.41
CA PHE A 503 1.42 -21.69 -1.91
C PHE A 503 2.04 -23.02 -2.37
N GLY A 504 3.37 -23.08 -2.49
CA GLY A 504 4.08 -24.25 -3.00
C GLY A 504 3.89 -24.47 -4.50
N GLY A 505 4.61 -25.44 -5.06
CA GLY A 505 4.60 -25.68 -6.52
C GLY A 505 3.27 -26.20 -7.10
N ALA A 506 2.36 -26.69 -6.25
CA ALA A 506 1.02 -27.11 -6.65
C ALA A 506 0.00 -25.95 -6.65
N GLY A 507 0.19 -24.96 -5.76
CA GLY A 507 -0.69 -23.79 -5.63
C GLY A 507 -0.22 -22.54 -6.38
N SER A 508 0.85 -22.66 -7.16
CA SER A 508 1.45 -21.57 -7.96
C SER A 508 1.91 -22.09 -9.33
N GLN A 509 1.73 -21.28 -10.38
CA GLN A 509 2.28 -21.53 -11.73
C GLN A 509 3.74 -21.09 -11.87
N GLY A 510 4.24 -20.35 -10.89
CA GLY A 510 5.58 -19.77 -10.85
C GLY A 510 5.52 -18.40 -10.17
N VAL A 511 6.67 -17.75 -10.03
CA VAL A 511 6.69 -16.37 -9.52
C VAL A 511 6.84 -15.42 -10.70
N LEU A 512 5.98 -14.40 -10.80
CA LEU A 512 6.09 -13.38 -11.84
C LEU A 512 7.13 -12.33 -11.47
N ARG A 513 8.06 -12.07 -12.39
CA ARG A 513 9.05 -10.99 -12.25
C ARG A 513 8.42 -9.61 -12.40
N PRO A 514 8.51 -8.72 -11.39
CA PRO A 514 8.03 -7.34 -11.46
C PRO A 514 8.48 -6.57 -12.70
N ASP A 515 9.76 -6.66 -13.09
CA ASP A 515 10.31 -5.96 -14.27
C ASP A 515 9.66 -6.38 -15.59
N CYS A 516 9.03 -7.55 -15.63
CA CYS A 516 8.38 -8.08 -16.82
C CYS A 516 6.85 -7.94 -16.76
N VAL A 517 6.22 -8.20 -15.60
CA VAL A 517 4.76 -8.15 -15.46
C VAL A 517 4.24 -6.71 -15.37
N CYS A 518 4.97 -5.78 -14.74
CA CYS A 518 4.49 -4.39 -14.62
C CYS A 518 4.26 -3.69 -15.98
N PRO A 519 5.14 -3.86 -17.00
CA PRO A 519 4.83 -3.40 -18.35
C PRO A 519 3.57 -4.02 -18.95
N LEU A 520 3.30 -5.31 -18.73
CA LEU A 520 2.07 -5.97 -19.18
C LEU A 520 0.84 -5.37 -18.49
N ALA A 521 0.91 -5.21 -17.16
CA ALA A 521 -0.16 -4.63 -16.36
C ALA A 521 -0.50 -3.19 -16.79
N ASN A 522 0.51 -2.36 -17.08
CA ASN A 522 0.31 -0.99 -17.54
C ASN A 522 -0.19 -0.90 -18.99
N ALA A 523 0.20 -1.86 -19.82
CA ALA A 523 -0.23 -1.97 -21.21
C ALA A 523 -1.59 -2.65 -21.38
N PHE A 524 -2.16 -3.24 -20.31
CA PHE A 524 -3.45 -3.90 -20.36
C PHE A 524 -4.52 -2.94 -20.87
N ARG A 525 -5.19 -3.34 -21.95
CA ARG A 525 -6.35 -2.68 -22.51
C ARG A 525 -7.47 -3.71 -22.53
N GLY A 526 -8.51 -3.52 -21.72
CA GLY A 526 -9.72 -4.32 -21.86
C GLY A 526 -10.37 -4.09 -23.23
N ALA A 527 -11.37 -4.90 -23.60
CA ALA A 527 -12.00 -4.89 -24.93
C ALA A 527 -12.53 -3.51 -25.37
N ALA A 528 -12.80 -2.60 -24.43
CA ALA A 528 -13.25 -1.22 -24.69
C ALA A 528 -12.12 -0.19 -24.90
N GLY A 529 -10.84 -0.57 -24.82
CA GLY A 529 -9.69 0.29 -25.12
C GLY A 529 -9.33 1.36 -24.07
N ASN A 530 -10.13 1.51 -23.00
CA ASN A 530 -10.01 2.61 -22.02
C ASN A 530 -9.55 2.16 -20.62
N CYS A 531 -8.87 1.03 -20.49
CA CYS A 531 -8.47 0.48 -19.18
C CYS A 531 -7.01 0.75 -18.85
N THR A 532 -6.77 0.94 -17.56
CA THR A 532 -5.51 0.62 -16.91
C THR A 532 -5.83 -0.11 -15.62
N LEU A 533 -5.25 -1.27 -15.39
CA LEU A 533 -5.33 -1.94 -14.08
C LEU A 533 -4.54 -1.08 -13.08
N SER A 534 -5.05 -0.95 -11.86
CA SER A 534 -4.24 -0.46 -10.73
C SER A 534 -3.56 -1.68 -10.13
N HIS A 535 -2.26 -1.85 -10.41
CA HIS A 535 -1.58 -3.12 -10.20
C HIS A 535 -0.44 -3.00 -9.17
N LEU A 536 -0.48 -3.86 -8.15
CA LEU A 536 0.51 -3.94 -7.09
C LEU A 536 1.24 -5.28 -7.12
N ILE A 537 2.55 -5.28 -6.87
CA ILE A 537 3.28 -6.48 -6.50
C ILE A 537 3.50 -6.50 -4.99
N LYS A 538 3.14 -7.60 -4.34
CA LYS A 538 3.15 -7.77 -2.88
C LYS A 538 3.76 -9.11 -2.48
N THR A 539 3.98 -9.27 -1.18
CA THR A 539 4.07 -10.61 -0.57
C THR A 539 2.67 -11.12 -0.24
N VAL A 540 2.50 -12.45 -0.15
CA VAL A 540 1.20 -13.05 0.22
C VAL A 540 0.73 -12.64 1.63
N ASP A 541 1.65 -12.26 2.51
CA ASP A 541 1.30 -11.80 3.87
C ASP A 541 0.73 -10.36 3.89
N LEU A 542 0.45 -9.77 2.71
CA LEU A 542 -0.27 -8.50 2.50
C LEU A 542 0.21 -7.33 3.38
N GLN A 543 1.52 -7.22 3.55
CA GLN A 543 2.14 -6.14 4.33
C GLN A 543 1.86 -4.76 3.73
N ALA A 544 2.00 -3.69 4.51
CA ALA A 544 1.58 -2.35 4.10
C ALA A 544 2.20 -1.86 2.78
N LEU A 545 3.45 -2.24 2.46
CA LEU A 545 4.17 -1.79 1.27
C LEU A 545 4.09 -2.78 0.10
N GLY A 546 4.15 -2.27 -1.12
CA GLY A 546 4.09 -3.02 -2.36
C GLY A 546 4.64 -2.22 -3.51
N LEU A 547 5.06 -2.90 -4.58
CA LEU A 547 5.54 -2.25 -5.78
C LEU A 547 4.35 -1.88 -6.66
N ASP A 548 4.02 -0.59 -6.75
CA ASP A 548 3.06 -0.09 -7.72
C ASP A 548 3.68 -0.17 -9.13
N CYS A 549 3.05 -0.90 -10.04
CA CYS A 549 3.58 -1.10 -11.38
C CYS A 549 3.62 0.16 -12.24
N ARG A 550 2.73 1.14 -12.01
CA ARG A 550 2.79 2.44 -12.69
C ARG A 550 3.97 3.24 -12.17
N ALA A 551 4.15 3.30 -10.85
CA ALA A 551 5.29 3.98 -10.23
C ALA A 551 6.63 3.34 -10.63
N TYR A 552 6.68 2.00 -10.64
CA TYR A 552 7.84 1.24 -11.10
C TYR A 552 8.20 1.57 -12.54
N CYS A 553 7.23 1.56 -13.45
CA CYS A 553 7.47 1.88 -14.86
C CYS A 553 7.78 3.36 -15.13
N ALA A 554 7.33 4.26 -14.25
CA ALA A 554 7.69 5.67 -14.30
C ALA A 554 9.12 5.93 -13.77
N THR A 555 9.78 4.92 -13.18
CA THR A 555 11.14 5.07 -12.64
C THR A 555 12.17 5.22 -13.75
N PRO A 556 12.95 6.33 -13.77
CA PRO A 556 14.01 6.52 -14.76
C PRO A 556 15.01 5.36 -14.76
N GLY A 557 15.38 4.90 -15.96
CA GLY A 557 16.26 3.74 -16.14
C GLY A 557 15.54 2.38 -16.15
N VAL A 558 14.26 2.33 -15.76
CA VAL A 558 13.42 1.14 -15.97
C VAL A 558 12.96 1.10 -17.43
N ASN A 559 13.37 0.07 -18.15
CA ASN A 559 12.84 -0.20 -19.48
C ASN A 559 11.46 -0.86 -19.36
N CYS A 560 10.40 -0.04 -19.25
CA CYS A 560 9.03 -0.55 -19.13
C CYS A 560 8.45 -0.92 -20.50
N VAL A 561 9.00 -1.97 -21.12
CA VAL A 561 8.52 -2.50 -22.41
C VAL A 561 7.93 -3.89 -22.19
N PRO A 562 6.67 -4.15 -22.59
CA PRO A 562 6.08 -5.48 -22.51
C PRO A 562 6.93 -6.53 -23.22
N PRO A 563 7.04 -7.77 -22.70
CA PRO A 563 7.71 -8.85 -23.40
C PRO A 563 7.07 -9.06 -24.77
N ALA A 564 7.90 -9.37 -25.78
CA ALA A 564 7.42 -9.51 -27.15
C ALA A 564 6.25 -10.50 -27.25
N GLY A 565 5.16 -10.04 -27.88
CA GLY A 565 3.91 -10.77 -28.02
C GLY A 565 2.97 -10.73 -26.81
N GLY A 566 3.26 -9.91 -25.79
CA GLY A 566 2.37 -9.70 -24.63
C GLY A 566 2.23 -10.92 -23.72
N LYS A 567 3.07 -11.95 -23.88
CA LYS A 567 2.88 -13.24 -23.21
C LYS A 567 3.39 -13.22 -21.77
N VAL A 568 2.47 -13.29 -20.81
CA VAL A 568 2.77 -13.35 -19.37
C VAL A 568 3.64 -14.55 -18.98
N SER A 569 3.55 -15.65 -19.72
CA SER A 569 4.40 -16.84 -19.51
C SER A 569 5.91 -16.57 -19.65
N ARG A 570 6.31 -15.45 -20.28
CA ARG A 570 7.72 -15.00 -20.35
C ARG A 570 8.18 -14.26 -19.08
N CYS A 571 7.24 -13.86 -18.24
CA CYS A 571 7.50 -13.21 -16.97
C CYS A 571 7.60 -14.20 -15.81
N LEU A 572 7.11 -15.44 -15.99
CA LEU A 572 7.18 -16.51 -15.01
C LEU A 572 8.61 -17.01 -14.82
N GLU A 573 9.05 -17.05 -13.57
CA GLU A 573 10.23 -17.77 -13.12
C GLU A 573 9.90 -19.26 -12.87
N PRO A 574 10.88 -20.17 -13.00
CA PRO A 574 10.68 -21.57 -12.69
C PRO A 574 10.16 -21.80 -11.27
N LYS A 575 9.33 -22.84 -11.06
CA LYS A 575 8.79 -23.21 -9.74
C LYS A 575 9.85 -23.57 -8.68
N SER A 576 11.13 -23.63 -9.04
CA SER A 576 12.24 -23.76 -8.09
C SER A 576 12.60 -22.43 -7.42
N VAL A 577 12.27 -21.30 -8.05
CA VAL A 577 12.44 -19.96 -7.50
C VAL A 577 11.29 -19.70 -6.54
N LYS A 578 11.61 -19.68 -5.24
CA LYS A 578 10.60 -19.59 -4.19
C LYS A 578 10.19 -18.15 -3.89
N ASP A 579 11.12 -17.21 -3.99
CA ASP A 579 10.94 -15.83 -3.58
C ASP A 579 11.85 -14.93 -4.40
N ILE A 580 11.27 -13.93 -5.05
CA ILE A 580 12.03 -12.88 -5.75
C ILE A 580 11.77 -11.49 -5.19
N CYS A 581 10.88 -11.37 -4.20
CA CYS A 581 10.51 -10.09 -3.63
C CYS A 581 11.74 -9.22 -3.28
N PRO A 582 12.80 -9.76 -2.61
CA PRO A 582 13.96 -8.95 -2.24
C PRO A 582 14.73 -8.34 -3.42
N ARG A 583 14.64 -8.94 -4.62
CA ARG A 583 15.30 -8.39 -5.83
C ARG A 583 14.72 -7.05 -6.25
N TYR A 584 13.48 -6.75 -5.84
CA TYR A 584 12.73 -5.55 -6.22
C TYR A 584 12.43 -4.68 -4.99
N GLY A 585 13.19 -4.87 -3.91
CA GLY A 585 12.98 -4.14 -2.66
C GLY A 585 11.69 -4.53 -1.93
N ILE A 586 10.95 -5.54 -2.38
CA ILE A 586 9.78 -6.01 -1.64
C ILE A 586 10.29 -7.00 -0.59
N THR A 587 10.24 -6.70 0.70
CA THR A 587 10.70 -7.65 1.73
C THR A 587 9.56 -8.03 2.66
N GLY A 588 9.46 -9.32 2.98
CA GLY A 588 8.50 -9.86 3.92
C GLY A 588 9.01 -9.80 5.36
N ALA A 589 8.10 -9.63 6.31
CA ALA A 589 8.18 -10.12 7.69
C ALA A 589 9.13 -11.31 7.91
N ALA A 590 10.03 -11.21 8.89
CA ALA A 590 10.51 -12.40 9.57
C ALA A 590 9.31 -13.04 10.32
N LYS A 591 9.14 -14.35 10.20
CA LYS A 591 8.10 -15.14 10.89
C LYS A 591 7.91 -14.68 12.34
N ALA A 592 6.67 -14.35 12.73
CA ALA A 592 6.30 -14.35 14.14
C ALA A 592 6.59 -15.75 14.73
N PRO A 593 7.17 -15.85 15.93
CA PRO A 593 7.34 -17.13 16.60
C PRO A 593 5.96 -17.76 16.81
N ALA A 594 5.85 -19.07 16.57
CA ALA A 594 4.64 -19.82 16.87
C ALA A 594 4.24 -19.56 18.33
N ALA A 595 2.98 -19.19 18.55
CA ALA A 595 2.45 -18.99 19.90
C ALA A 595 2.73 -20.24 20.74
N SER A 596 3.62 -20.10 21.72
CA SER A 596 3.88 -21.13 22.71
C SER A 596 2.69 -21.21 23.65
N GLY A 597 1.78 -22.17 23.43
CA GLY A 597 0.57 -22.22 24.25
C GLY A 597 -0.40 -23.35 23.99
N ALA A 598 0.06 -24.59 23.79
CA ALA A 598 -0.77 -25.76 24.02
C ALA A 598 0.10 -26.94 24.50
N PRO A 599 -0.17 -27.55 25.67
CA PRO A 599 0.53 -28.74 26.08
C PRO A 599 0.17 -29.91 25.14
N PRO A 600 1.14 -30.75 24.75
CA PRO A 600 0.86 -31.91 23.91
C PRO A 600 -0.03 -32.90 24.67
N PRO A 601 -1.04 -33.52 24.02
CA PRO A 601 -1.76 -34.63 24.64
C PRO A 601 -0.79 -35.79 24.89
N ALA A 602 -0.91 -36.37 26.08
CA ALA A 602 -0.03 -37.40 26.60
C ALA A 602 -0.02 -38.68 25.75
N GLY A 603 1.19 -39.17 25.46
CA GLY A 603 1.54 -40.60 25.39
C GLY A 603 0.85 -41.49 24.35
N GLY A 604 1.53 -41.75 23.23
CA GLY A 604 1.25 -42.89 22.35
C GLY A 604 2.48 -43.24 21.52
N GLY A 605 3.01 -44.46 21.68
CA GLY A 605 4.37 -44.85 21.27
C GLY A 605 4.73 -44.68 19.79
N ARG A 606 6.01 -44.33 19.56
CA ARG A 606 6.64 -44.24 18.24
C ARG A 606 6.60 -45.60 17.52
N ARG A 607 5.78 -45.72 16.47
CA ARG A 607 6.03 -46.66 15.36
C ARG A 607 6.42 -45.85 14.11
N LYS A 608 7.65 -46.04 13.62
CA LYS A 608 8.11 -45.52 12.33
C LYS A 608 7.30 -46.16 11.20
N PRO A 609 6.72 -45.41 10.24
CA PRO A 609 6.26 -45.97 8.99
C PRO A 609 7.44 -46.14 8.00
N PRO A 610 7.36 -47.11 7.07
CA PRO A 610 8.46 -47.49 6.20
C PRO A 610 8.67 -46.48 5.06
N ARG A 611 9.94 -46.31 4.65
CA ARG A 611 10.33 -45.61 3.43
C ARG A 611 9.65 -46.28 2.22
N ARG A 612 8.82 -45.55 1.47
CA ARG A 612 8.44 -45.91 0.10
C ARG A 612 9.03 -44.91 -0.88
N ARG A 613 9.55 -45.45 -1.98
CA ARG A 613 10.32 -44.75 -3.02
C ARG A 613 9.43 -43.79 -3.80
N ALA A 614 9.97 -42.64 -4.14
CA ALA A 614 9.42 -41.70 -5.10
C ALA A 614 9.65 -42.25 -6.52
N SER A 615 8.67 -42.97 -7.07
CA SER A 615 8.54 -43.24 -8.51
C SER A 615 7.22 -43.98 -8.76
N GLU A 616 6.10 -43.27 -8.78
CA GLU A 616 4.81 -43.72 -9.33
C GLU A 616 3.77 -42.63 -9.00
N TYR A 617 3.79 -41.51 -9.71
CA TYR A 617 2.68 -40.59 -9.98
C TYR A 617 3.22 -39.55 -10.97
N ALA A 618 3.58 -40.03 -12.15
CA ALA A 618 3.70 -39.21 -13.34
C ALA A 618 2.59 -39.68 -14.27
N ASN A 619 1.74 -38.73 -14.65
CA ASN A 619 0.66 -38.78 -15.66
C ASN A 619 -0.73 -38.51 -15.09
N GLU A 620 -1.42 -37.63 -15.81
CA GLU A 620 -2.81 -37.15 -15.65
C GLU A 620 -3.00 -35.90 -14.78
N TYR A 621 -2.48 -34.77 -15.29
CA TYR A 621 -3.11 -33.46 -15.14
C TYR A 621 -3.03 -32.74 -16.49
N GLU A 622 -4.12 -32.77 -17.26
CA GLU A 622 -4.34 -31.81 -18.34
C GLU A 622 -5.10 -30.61 -17.75
N PRO A 623 -4.55 -29.38 -17.80
CA PRO A 623 -5.33 -28.19 -17.48
C PRO A 623 -6.31 -27.93 -18.62
N ARG A 624 -7.62 -27.90 -18.31
CA ARG A 624 -8.66 -27.45 -19.24
C ARG A 624 -8.49 -25.96 -19.45
N VAL A 625 -7.76 -25.61 -20.51
CA VAL A 625 -7.76 -24.28 -21.12
C VAL A 625 -9.17 -24.01 -21.65
N TRP A 626 -9.71 -22.85 -21.27
CA TRP A 626 -10.94 -22.28 -21.81
C TRP A 626 -10.80 -22.13 -23.33
N ARG A 627 -11.43 -23.00 -24.12
CA ARG A 627 -11.57 -22.77 -25.56
C ARG A 627 -12.86 -21.99 -25.78
N GLY A 628 -12.71 -20.72 -26.11
CA GLY A 628 -13.80 -19.87 -26.56
C GLY A 628 -14.56 -20.51 -27.73
N HIS A 629 -15.86 -20.26 -27.73
CA HIS A 629 -16.82 -20.63 -28.76
C HIS A 629 -16.37 -20.18 -30.16
N GLU A 630 -15.94 -21.12 -30.99
CA GLU A 630 -16.14 -21.08 -32.44
C GLU A 630 -17.14 -22.20 -32.81
N ASP A 631 -17.85 -22.02 -33.92
CA ASP A 631 -18.91 -22.87 -34.47
C ASP A 631 -20.31 -22.80 -33.84
N ARG A 632 -21.08 -21.78 -34.26
CA ARG A 632 -22.42 -22.00 -34.84
C ARG A 632 -22.69 -21.05 -36.01
N ARG A 633 -22.29 -21.45 -37.21
CA ARG A 633 -22.97 -21.08 -38.45
C ARG A 633 -23.09 -22.33 -39.32
N ALA A 634 -24.35 -22.68 -39.61
CA ALA A 634 -24.86 -23.63 -40.62
C ALA A 634 -25.64 -24.81 -40.01
N LEU A 635 -26.96 -24.66 -39.93
CA LEU A 635 -27.92 -25.38 -40.77
C LEU A 635 -29.35 -25.14 -40.24
N HIS A 636 -30.12 -24.42 -41.06
CA HIS A 636 -31.57 -24.17 -41.07
C HIS A 636 -32.22 -23.34 -39.96
#